data_AF-A0A7W7CK50-F1
#
_entry.id   AF-A0A7W7CK50-F1
#
_cell.length_a   1.000
_cell.length_b   1.000
_cell.length_c   1.000
_cell.angle_alpha   90.00
_cell.angle_beta   90.00
_cell.angle_gamma   90.00
#
_symmetry.space_group_name_H-M   'P 1'
#
loop_
_entity.id
_entity.type
_entity.pdbx_description
1 polymer ?
#
loop_
_entity_poly.entity_id
_entity_poly.type
_entity_poly.pdbx_seq_one_letter_code
_entity_poly.pdbx_strand_id
1 'polypeptide(L)' 'MEDWDEIHGFGSPGEYARFLLWIAEAVAEGALREIPVGSRYSEYCEERWYRAVSGQAWRVVGPDFPFTGAFLKVE' A
#
# COMPACT_ATOMS: atom_id res chain seq x y z
N MET A 1 15.19 6.59 9.41
CA MET A 1 13.85 6.85 8.86
C MET A 1 13.83 6.10 7.56
N GLU A 2 13.01 5.06 7.44
CA GLU A 2 12.85 4.38 6.16
C GLU A 2 12.04 5.28 5.24
N ASP A 3 12.66 5.68 4.14
CA ASP A 3 11.96 6.31 3.03
C ASP A 3 11.39 5.18 2.18
N TRP A 4 10.07 5.20 2.00
CA TRP A 4 9.37 4.27 1.11
C TRP A 4 9.18 4.96 -0.24
N ASP A 5 9.13 4.16 -1.31
CA ASP A 5 8.94 4.65 -2.66
C ASP A 5 7.53 4.33 -3.17
N GLU A 6 6.98 5.25 -3.97
CA GLU A 6 5.70 5.02 -4.62
C GLU A 6 5.83 3.98 -5.74
N ILE A 7 4.81 3.13 -5.86
CA ILE A 7 4.65 2.16 -6.94
C ILE A 7 3.36 2.52 -7.66
N HIS A 8 3.45 2.95 -8.91
CA HIS A 8 2.28 3.36 -9.71
C HIS A 8 1.66 2.23 -10.53
N GLY A 9 2.14 0.99 -10.37
CA GLY A 9 1.68 -0.17 -11.11
C GLY A 9 2.59 -1.36 -10.85
N PHE A 10 2.02 -2.51 -10.49
CA PHE A 10 2.79 -3.76 -10.39
C PHE A 10 2.90 -4.40 -11.77
N GLY A 11 4.06 -4.94 -12.12
CA GLY A 11 4.31 -5.61 -13.39
C GLY A 11 3.64 -6.98 -13.50
N SER A 12 3.19 -7.57 -12.39
CA SER A 12 2.42 -8.82 -12.38
C SER A 12 1.62 -9.02 -11.09
N PRO A 13 0.58 -9.89 -11.09
CA PRO A 13 -0.10 -10.28 -9.85
C PRO A 13 0.85 -10.90 -8.81
N GLY A 14 1.89 -11.61 -9.25
CA GLY A 14 2.88 -12.19 -8.35
C GLY A 14 3.78 -11.15 -7.68
N GLU A 15 4.04 -10.02 -8.35
CA GLU A 15 4.76 -8.89 -7.75
C GLU A 15 3.91 -8.22 -6.67
N TYR A 16 2.64 -7.96 -6.94
CA TYR A 16 1.70 -7.46 -5.95
C TYR A 16 1.60 -8.39 -4.72
N ALA A 17 1.48 -9.70 -4.94
CA ALA A 17 1.43 -10.67 -3.85
C ALA A 17 2.70 -10.66 -2.97
N ARG A 18 3.88 -10.57 -3.57
CA ARG A 18 5.15 -10.42 -2.82
C ARG A 18 5.20 -9.10 -2.06
N PHE A 19 4.70 -8.02 -2.66
CA PHE A 19 4.64 -6.72 -2.02
C PHE A 19 3.73 -6.74 -0.78
N LEU A 20 2.58 -7.44 -0.83
CA LEU A 20 1.72 -7.61 0.34
C LEU A 20 2.40 -8.37 1.49
N LEU A 21 3.22 -9.37 1.19
CA LEU A 21 4.00 -10.08 2.21
C LEU A 21 5.03 -9.14 2.86
N TRP A 22 5.71 -8.33 2.06
CA TRP A 22 6.66 -7.33 2.55
C TRP A 22 5.99 -6.27 3.44
N ILE A 23 4.78 -5.80 3.07
CA ILE A 23 3.97 -4.91 3.92
C ILE A 23 3.60 -5.59 5.24
N ALA A 24 3.23 -6.88 5.21
CA ALA A 24 2.89 -7.62 6.42
C ALA A 24 4.08 -7.76 7.37
N GLU A 25 5.27 -8.02 6.84
CA GLU A 25 6.53 -8.04 7.60
C GLU A 25 6.81 -6.67 8.23
N ALA A 26 6.69 -5.59 7.46
CA ALA A 26 6.87 -4.23 7.96
C ALA A 26 5.87 -3.85 9.08
N VAL A 27 4.64 -4.36 9.01
CA VAL A 27 3.65 -4.19 10.07
C VAL A 27 4.05 -5.00 11.31
N ALA A 28 4.51 -6.24 11.14
CA ALA A 28 4.96 -7.08 12.24
C ALA A 28 6.20 -6.51 12.96
N GLU A 29 7.09 -5.85 12.21
CA GLU A 29 8.28 -5.17 12.73
C GLU A 29 7.98 -3.79 13.33
N GLY A 30 6.75 -3.30 13.18
CA GLY A 30 6.31 -2.00 13.69
C GLY A 30 6.76 -0.80 12.85
N ALA A 31 7.31 -1.03 11.65
CA ALA A 31 7.65 0.02 10.70
C ALA A 31 6.39 0.66 10.09
N LEU A 32 5.33 -0.14 9.91
CA LEU A 32 4.00 0.30 9.48
C LEU A 32 2.94 -0.08 10.50
N ARG A 33 1.86 0.70 10.53
CA ARG A 33 0.64 0.37 11.27
C ARG A 33 -0.56 0.54 10.34
N GLU A 34 -1.41 -0.49 10.26
CA GLU A 34 -2.67 -0.38 9.54
C GLU A 34 -3.58 0.68 10.20
N ILE A 35 -4.15 1.55 9.38
CA ILE A 35 -5.06 2.62 9.78
C ILE A 35 -6.37 2.54 9.00
N PRO A 36 -7.47 3.10 9.54
CA PRO A 36 -8.72 3.18 8.79
C PRO A 36 -8.50 3.91 7.45
N VAL A 37 -9.17 3.40 6.42
CA VAL A 37 -9.25 4.05 5.11
C VAL A 37 -9.86 5.44 5.28
N GLY A 38 -9.16 6.47 4.81
CA GLY A 38 -9.63 7.85 4.82
C GLY A 38 -10.49 8.17 3.61
N SER A 39 -9.84 8.57 2.51
CA SER A 39 -10.49 8.90 1.23
C SER A 39 -10.19 7.82 0.18
N ARG A 40 -11.20 7.05 -0.20
CA ARG A 40 -10.99 5.96 -1.17
C ARG A 40 -10.48 6.46 -2.50
N TYR A 41 -9.52 5.73 -3.08
CA TYR A 41 -9.04 5.95 -4.44
C TYR A 41 -10.13 5.61 -5.48
N SER A 42 -10.89 4.55 -5.22
CA SER A 42 -12.02 4.11 -6.04
C SER A 42 -12.99 3.29 -5.19
N GLU A 43 -14.29 3.29 -5.53
CA GLU A 43 -15.27 2.41 -4.88
C GLU A 43 -15.14 0.94 -5.32
N TYR A 44 -14.42 0.70 -6.42
CA TYR A 44 -14.35 -0.60 -7.07
C TYR A 44 -13.10 -1.42 -6.70
N CYS A 45 -12.11 -0.79 -6.05
CA CYS A 45 -10.85 -1.46 -5.70
C CYS A 45 -10.76 -1.71 -4.20
N GLU A 46 -10.24 -2.88 -3.81
CA GLU A 46 -9.82 -3.09 -2.42
C GLU A 46 -8.62 -2.17 -2.14
N GLU A 47 -8.68 -1.46 -1.02
CA GLU A 47 -7.57 -0.65 -0.56
C GLU A 47 -7.34 -0.78 0.94
N ARG A 48 -6.06 -0.67 1.32
CA ARG A 48 -5.60 -0.72 2.70
C ARG A 48 -4.66 0.43 2.96
N TRP A 49 -4.80 1.05 4.12
CA TRP A 49 -4.01 2.23 4.48
C TRP A 49 -3.09 1.90 5.65
N TYR A 50 -1.90 2.47 5.61
CA TYR A 50 -0.85 2.26 6.59
C TYR A 50 -0.23 3.60 6.98
N ARG A 51 0.22 3.72 8.22
CA ARG A 51 1.00 4.84 8.71
C ARG A 51 2.38 4.37 9.12
N ALA A 52 3.40 4.99 8.55
CA ALA A 52 4.79 4.76 8.92
C ALA A 52 5.14 5.45 10.24
N VAL A 53 6.24 5.02 10.86
CA VAL A 53 6.77 5.65 12.10
C VAL A 53 7.06 7.14 11.93
N SER A 54 7.42 7.57 10.72
CA SER A 54 7.61 8.99 10.39
C SER A 54 6.33 9.82 10.45
N GLY A 55 5.16 9.19 10.55
CA GLY A 55 3.85 9.82 10.46
C GLY A 55 3.27 9.85 9.04
N GLN A 56 4.08 9.60 8.02
CA GLN A 56 3.62 9.51 6.62
C GLN A 56 2.60 8.38 6.46
N ALA A 57 1.48 8.69 5.82
CA ALA A 57 0.48 7.69 5.47
C ALA A 57 0.67 7.19 4.03
N TRP A 58 0.29 5.94 3.82
CA TRP A 58 0.45 5.19 2.60
C TRP A 58 -0.81 4.39 2.32
N ARG A 59 -1.15 4.23 1.04
CA ARG A 59 -2.23 3.34 0.61
C ARG A 59 -1.71 2.27 -0.33
N VAL A 60 -2.19 1.05 -0.15
CA VAL A 60 -2.08 -0.04 -1.11
C VAL A 60 -3.43 -0.18 -1.79
N VAL A 61 -3.45 -0.12 -3.12
CA VAL A 61 -4.64 -0.36 -3.94
C VAL A 61 -4.43 -1.65 -4.72
N GLY A 62 -5.38 -2.58 -4.59
CA GLY A 62 -5.33 -3.86 -5.30
C GLY A 62 -5.46 -3.69 -6.82
N PRO A 63 -4.90 -4.62 -7.62
CA PRO A 63 -5.09 -4.64 -9.06
C PRO A 63 -6.54 -4.98 -9.42
N ASP A 64 -7.08 -4.27 -10.41
CA ASP A 64 -8.40 -4.52 -11.01
C ASP A 64 -8.33 -4.15 -12.50
N PHE A 65 -8.19 -5.16 -13.37
CA PHE A 65 -7.80 -4.96 -14.77
C PHE A 65 -8.66 -3.90 -15.47
N PRO A 66 -8.06 -2.90 -16.16
CA PRO A 66 -6.65 -2.79 -16.56
C PRO A 66 -5.73 -2.15 -15.53
N PHE A 67 -6.22 -1.77 -14.35
CA PHE A 67 -5.41 -1.19 -13.28
C PHE A 67 -4.53 -2.26 -12.63
N THR A 68 -3.23 -1.99 -12.54
CA THR A 68 -2.23 -2.95 -12.09
C THR A 68 -1.88 -2.82 -10.60
N GLY A 69 -2.72 -2.12 -9.83
CA GLY A 69 -2.48 -1.85 -8.41
C GLY A 69 -1.53 -0.67 -8.19
N ALA A 70 -1.45 -0.18 -6.96
CA ALA A 70 -0.51 0.88 -6.61
C ALA A 70 -0.15 0.89 -5.12
N PHE A 71 0.99 1.49 -4.80
CA PHE A 71 1.38 1.90 -3.46
C PHE A 71 1.74 3.38 -3.48
N LEU A 72 0.95 4.23 -2.83
CA LEU A 72 1.04 5.68 -2.99
C LEU A 72 1.07 6.38 -1.64
N LYS A 73 1.78 7.51 -1.56
CA LYS A 73 1.67 8.42 -0.42
C LYS A 73 0.27 9.03 -0.39
N VAL A 74 -0.20 9.28 0.81
CA VAL A 74 -1.45 10.00 1.08
C VAL A 74 -1.17 11.08 2.12
N GLU A 75 -1.71 12.28 1.86
CA GLU A 75 -1.58 13.46 2.74
C GLU A 75 -2.49 13.36 3.97
#